data_AF-A0A956SDW0-F1
#
_entry.id   AF-A0A956SDW0-F1
#
_cell.length_a   1.000
_cell.length_b   1.000
_cell.length_c   1.000
_cell.angle_alpha   90.00
_cell.angle_beta   90.00
_cell.angle_gamma   90.00
#
_symmetry.space_group_name_H-M   'P 1'
#
loop_
_entity.id
_entity.type
_entity.pdbx_description
1 polymer ?
#
loop_
_entity_poly.entity_id
_entity_poly.type
_entity_poly.pdbx_seq_one_letter_code
_entity_poly.pdbx_strand_id
1 'polypeptide(L)'
;MFLVRQSADVSYPVVATESASAIPWCLRRPSQVRYRRGVRVLLTVLAFGKIDDSHASDRTPSQRDLEINYRLVTVLGLDSLIPTVFAESSARDVFRGASVEPGAVAPLGPDYVPVRMTLNQGDGGLRTVWVWRDGVDLIAAIDENGDGQGETSAPDQIDDCYVVDYDANGTVDRVVDWVDVDGDGLADRQILYTLYGPGGNGGAAMTCFVIEQSDSERGFWHLDRWEYRQLQCQWECDFSGDSYFTWGRYEERKGRWISYIENPFSFYDADGDGITEEALQLSGDGSAIPVARWSFDSDGDARPGAEHDYDLSITAVGSARVPASHMDVVELRGGPMLVASPRHARDWMRETKWPRAVLVMDENDRNVDPRDPLARERWEGVIAEAPSGFPSLGGPACGWLNKRYESFRGSPRLLGLYRSRVDGRIHLRGADVGDLLIDRDDDGVADAHLRTEDQDGDGFFDTWSLDIDGDGTFESVVHYPDGEVELIAVDCRSIQAAEQEINRDSGGLAQSERFARDVARWIEAGRFVP
;
A
#
# COMPACT_ATOMS: atom_id res chain seq x y z
N MET A 1 -12.90 30.27 35.72
CA MET A 1 -14.07 30.30 36.62
C MET A 1 -15.18 29.55 35.91
N PHE A 2 -15.40 28.29 36.34
CA PHE A 2 -16.51 27.36 36.05
C PHE A 2 -16.84 26.97 34.58
N LEU A 3 -17.36 25.79 34.21
CA LEU A 3 -17.43 24.40 34.72
C LEU A 3 -18.41 23.65 33.78
N VAL A 4 -18.02 22.58 33.08
CA VAL A 4 -18.94 21.51 32.63
C VAL A 4 -18.11 20.21 32.52
N ARG A 5 -18.06 19.39 33.57
CA ARG A 5 -18.92 18.23 33.92
C ARG A 5 -18.43 16.92 33.28
N GLN A 6 -17.61 16.20 34.05
CA GLN A 6 -17.14 14.84 33.82
C GLN A 6 -17.99 13.86 34.66
N SER A 7 -18.38 12.74 34.07
CA SER A 7 -18.76 11.48 34.74
C SER A 7 -18.34 10.35 33.80
N ALA A 8 -17.22 9.68 34.05
CA ALA A 8 -17.09 8.40 34.79
C ALA A 8 -17.75 7.24 34.02
N ASP A 9 -17.15 6.10 33.71
CA ASP A 9 -15.86 5.45 33.98
C ASP A 9 -15.73 4.31 32.96
N VAL A 10 -14.52 3.96 32.48
CA VAL A 10 -13.91 2.61 32.57
C VAL A 10 -12.40 2.77 32.26
N SER A 11 -11.60 2.40 33.25
CA SER A 11 -10.15 2.54 33.37
C SER A 11 -9.34 1.38 32.74
N TYR A 12 -8.18 1.70 32.15
CA TYR A 12 -7.02 0.79 32.02
C TYR A 12 -5.77 1.46 32.62
N PRO A 13 -4.84 0.69 33.24
CA PRO A 13 -3.81 1.25 34.10
C PRO A 13 -2.66 1.89 33.30
N VAL A 14 -2.43 3.17 33.55
CA VAL A 14 -1.19 3.88 33.21
C VAL A 14 -0.21 3.66 34.38
N VAL A 15 0.92 2.99 34.12
CA VAL A 15 2.07 3.04 35.02
C VAL A 15 2.92 4.24 34.60
N ALA A 16 2.80 5.31 35.39
CA ALA A 16 3.71 6.45 35.36
C ALA A 16 5.04 6.07 36.05
N THR A 17 6.16 6.53 35.51
CA THR A 17 7.34 6.82 36.35
C THR A 17 7.92 8.17 35.96
N GLU A 18 8.00 9.04 36.96
CA GLU A 18 8.53 10.41 36.91
C GLU A 18 10.07 10.45 37.05
N SER A 19 10.62 11.40 36.30
CA SER A 19 11.77 12.29 36.53
C SER A 19 12.91 11.97 37.53
N ALA A 20 14.12 12.09 36.96
CA ALA A 20 15.24 12.99 37.34
C ALA A 20 16.08 12.73 38.61
N SER A 21 17.39 12.60 38.39
CA SER A 21 18.43 13.24 39.21
C SER A 21 19.76 13.34 38.43
N ALA A 22 20.58 14.35 38.74
CA ALA A 22 21.65 14.90 37.92
C ALA A 22 23.01 14.94 38.66
N ILE A 23 24.13 14.82 37.88
CA ILE A 23 25.50 15.39 38.07
C ILE A 23 26.48 14.64 39.05
N PRO A 24 27.86 14.68 38.97
CA PRO A 24 28.86 15.11 37.93
C PRO A 24 30.07 14.14 37.62
N TRP A 25 30.72 14.38 36.46
CA TRP A 25 32.17 14.33 36.11
C TRP A 25 33.04 13.06 36.32
N CYS A 26 33.68 12.56 35.24
CA CYS A 26 35.15 12.67 35.02
C CYS A 26 35.63 11.97 33.72
N LEU A 27 36.52 12.66 33.01
CA LEU A 27 37.36 12.19 31.89
C LEU A 27 38.11 10.88 32.22
N ARG A 28 37.91 9.84 31.41
CA ARG A 28 38.94 8.82 31.13
C ARG A 28 38.92 8.43 29.66
N ARG A 29 40.10 8.48 29.05
CA ARG A 29 40.40 8.04 27.68
C ARG A 29 39.90 6.61 27.46
N PRO A 30 39.36 6.24 26.27
CA PRO A 30 39.17 4.84 25.95
C PRO A 30 40.54 4.20 25.76
N SER A 31 40.93 3.35 26.71
CA SER A 31 41.92 2.33 26.48
C SER A 31 41.44 1.42 25.35
N GLN A 32 42.31 1.18 24.38
CA GLN A 32 42.13 0.19 23.32
C GLN A 32 41.65 -1.15 23.90
N VAL A 33 40.39 -1.50 23.65
CA VAL A 33 39.91 -2.87 23.79
C VAL A 33 39.97 -3.51 22.42
N ARG A 34 41.01 -4.31 22.19
CA ARG A 34 41.08 -5.22 21.05
C ARG A 34 39.99 -6.28 21.22
N TYR A 35 38.95 -6.22 20.38
CA TYR A 35 38.00 -7.32 20.24
C TYR A 35 38.74 -8.52 19.59
N ARG A 36 38.90 -9.59 20.36
CA ARG A 36 39.31 -10.90 19.83
C ARG A 36 38.07 -11.66 19.39
N ARG A 37 37.98 -11.85 18.07
CA ARG A 37 37.25 -12.88 17.30
C ARG A 37 36.34 -13.83 18.10
N GLY A 38 35.03 -13.64 17.96
CA GLY A 38 34.03 -14.66 18.20
C GLY A 38 33.79 -15.46 16.91
N VAL A 39 34.52 -16.56 16.72
CA VAL A 39 34.18 -17.60 15.74
C VAL A 39 33.87 -18.84 16.56
N ARG A 40 32.59 -19.04 16.89
CA ARG A 40 32.12 -20.32 17.47
C ARG A 40 30.62 -20.58 17.42
N VAL A 41 29.79 -19.71 16.83
CA VAL A 41 28.33 -19.86 16.92
C VAL A 41 27.71 -20.60 15.73
N LEU A 42 28.37 -20.62 14.56
CA LEU A 42 27.77 -21.21 13.35
C LEU A 42 27.64 -22.75 13.37
N LEU A 43 28.47 -23.44 14.15
CA LEU A 43 28.53 -24.92 14.16
C LEU A 43 27.62 -25.57 15.22
N THR A 44 26.90 -24.80 16.05
CA THR A 44 26.10 -25.38 17.14
C THR A 44 24.63 -25.59 16.78
N VAL A 45 24.08 -24.93 15.75
CA VAL A 45 22.65 -25.09 15.40
C VAL A 45 22.41 -26.30 14.48
N LEU A 46 23.38 -26.71 13.67
CA LEU A 46 23.28 -27.92 12.84
C LEU A 46 23.24 -29.24 13.64
N ALA A 47 23.49 -29.19 14.97
CA ALA A 47 23.49 -30.38 15.84
C ALA A 47 22.20 -30.56 16.66
N PHE A 48 21.26 -29.61 16.64
CA PHE A 48 20.01 -29.72 17.39
C PHE A 48 18.82 -29.78 16.44
N GLY A 49 18.41 -31.02 16.11
CA GLY A 49 17.06 -31.26 15.62
C GLY A 49 16.02 -30.74 16.61
N LYS A 50 14.93 -30.15 16.08
CA LYS A 50 13.74 -29.66 16.81
C LYS A 50 14.06 -29.02 18.17
N ILE A 51 14.31 -27.72 18.17
CA ILE A 51 14.45 -26.94 19.40
C ILE A 51 13.05 -26.71 20.00
N ASP A 52 12.88 -27.11 21.25
CA ASP A 52 11.65 -27.02 22.04
C ASP A 52 11.33 -25.56 22.46
N ASP A 53 10.05 -25.17 22.38
CA ASP A 53 9.56 -23.79 22.56
C ASP A 53 9.53 -23.31 24.02
N SER A 54 9.98 -24.14 24.96
CA SER A 54 9.83 -23.93 26.41
C SER A 54 10.72 -22.82 27.02
N HIS A 55 11.59 -22.16 26.25
CA HIS A 55 12.56 -21.17 26.75
C HIS A 55 12.68 -19.87 25.91
N ALA A 56 11.60 -19.41 25.28
CA ALA A 56 11.61 -18.20 24.44
C ALA A 56 12.06 -16.90 25.15
N SER A 57 11.92 -16.83 26.49
CA SER A 57 12.24 -15.63 27.28
C SER A 57 13.74 -15.40 27.56
N ASP A 58 14.59 -16.42 27.42
CA ASP A 58 16.02 -16.38 27.81
C ASP A 58 16.99 -16.25 26.62
N ARG A 59 16.48 -16.02 25.40
CA ARG A 59 17.30 -15.98 24.17
C ARG A 59 18.03 -14.64 24.03
N THR A 60 19.31 -14.68 23.63
CA THR A 60 20.04 -13.45 23.27
C THR A 60 19.50 -12.89 21.95
N PRO A 61 19.60 -11.57 21.69
CA PRO A 61 19.18 -10.97 20.43
C PRO A 61 19.75 -11.70 19.20
N SER A 62 21.06 -11.98 19.22
CA SER A 62 21.76 -12.72 18.16
C SER A 62 21.23 -14.14 17.90
N GLN A 63 20.68 -14.83 18.90
CA GLN A 63 20.09 -16.16 18.73
C GLN A 63 18.69 -16.09 18.12
N ARG A 64 17.94 -15.04 18.40
CA ARG A 64 16.64 -14.78 17.77
C ARG A 64 16.82 -14.44 16.30
N ASP A 65 17.79 -13.60 15.97
CA ASP A 65 18.05 -13.19 14.58
C ASP A 65 18.46 -14.38 13.70
N LEU A 66 19.33 -15.27 14.19
CA LEU A 66 19.73 -16.50 13.48
C LEU A 66 18.58 -17.49 13.26
N GLU A 67 17.68 -17.64 14.24
CA GLU A 67 16.51 -18.51 14.12
C GLU A 67 15.50 -17.94 13.13
N ILE A 68 15.32 -16.62 13.13
CA ILE A 68 14.46 -15.89 12.20
C ILE A 68 14.97 -16.08 10.75
N ASN A 69 16.28 -15.94 10.51
CA ASN A 69 16.87 -16.21 9.19
C ASN A 69 16.66 -17.63 8.69
N TYR A 70 16.88 -18.62 9.56
CA TYR A 70 16.66 -20.01 9.19
C TYR A 70 15.19 -20.28 8.81
N ARG A 71 14.23 -19.60 9.46
CA ARG A 71 12.80 -19.73 9.15
C ARG A 71 12.47 -19.22 7.75
N LEU A 72 12.90 -18.01 7.40
CA LEU A 72 12.67 -17.43 6.08
C LEU A 72 13.19 -18.36 4.98
N VAL A 73 14.47 -18.72 5.09
CA VAL A 73 15.17 -19.58 4.12
C VAL A 73 14.48 -20.95 3.99
N THR A 74 14.05 -21.55 5.10
CA THR A 74 13.39 -22.86 5.08
C THR A 74 12.01 -22.80 4.42
N VAL A 75 11.18 -21.82 4.76
CA VAL A 75 9.83 -21.72 4.18
C VAL A 75 9.90 -21.42 2.68
N LEU A 76 10.88 -20.63 2.25
CA LEU A 76 11.09 -20.32 0.84
C LEU A 76 11.80 -21.44 0.05
N GLY A 77 12.20 -22.55 0.69
CA GLY A 77 12.86 -23.68 0.03
C GLY A 77 14.31 -23.39 -0.40
N LEU A 78 15.01 -22.52 0.34
CA LEU A 78 16.37 -22.07 0.04
C LEU A 78 17.42 -22.65 1.01
N ASP A 79 17.03 -23.62 1.82
CA ASP A 79 17.79 -24.23 2.92
C ASP A 79 19.01 -25.04 2.47
N SER A 80 19.00 -25.53 1.23
CA SER A 80 20.15 -26.20 0.60
C SER A 80 21.20 -25.20 0.04
N LEU A 81 20.80 -23.95 -0.22
CA LEU A 81 21.60 -22.96 -0.95
C LEU A 81 22.26 -21.91 -0.03
N ILE A 82 21.47 -21.29 0.84
CA ILE A 82 21.86 -20.05 1.54
C ILE A 82 22.83 -20.29 2.71
N PRO A 83 22.66 -21.30 3.58
CA PRO A 83 23.62 -21.54 4.66
C PRO A 83 25.03 -21.81 4.13
N THR A 84 25.18 -22.34 2.92
CA THR A 84 26.47 -22.55 2.25
C THR A 84 27.05 -21.20 1.80
N VAL A 85 26.28 -20.39 1.07
CA VAL A 85 26.74 -19.10 0.51
C VAL A 85 27.11 -18.05 1.58
N PHE A 86 26.30 -17.87 2.62
CA PHE A 86 26.50 -16.82 3.64
C PHE A 86 27.37 -17.26 4.83
N ALA A 87 27.48 -18.57 5.11
CA ALA A 87 28.51 -19.08 6.01
C ALA A 87 29.93 -18.96 5.41
N GLU A 88 30.04 -19.14 4.09
CA GLU A 88 31.31 -19.18 3.38
C GLU A 88 31.89 -17.78 3.12
N SER A 89 31.05 -16.75 2.97
CA SER A 89 31.49 -15.35 2.78
C SER A 89 32.04 -14.69 4.06
N SER A 90 31.66 -15.21 5.24
CA SER A 90 32.13 -14.73 6.56
C SER A 90 33.33 -15.51 7.12
N ALA A 91 33.67 -16.68 6.54
CA ALA A 91 34.70 -17.59 7.04
C ALA A 91 35.96 -17.60 6.14
N ARG A 92 37.07 -17.04 6.64
CA ARG A 92 38.38 -17.05 5.97
C ARG A 92 39.00 -18.45 5.76
N ASP A 93 38.46 -19.54 6.30
CA ASP A 93 39.17 -20.82 6.39
C ASP A 93 38.23 -22.06 6.47
N VAL A 94 37.41 -22.40 5.47
CA VAL A 94 36.75 -23.72 5.44
C VAL A 94 36.49 -24.24 4.01
N PHE A 95 37.51 -24.75 3.32
CA PHE A 95 37.32 -25.63 2.15
C PHE A 95 38.01 -26.98 2.38
N ARG A 96 37.27 -27.95 2.93
CA ARG A 96 37.57 -29.39 2.85
C ARG A 96 36.24 -30.17 2.87
N GLY A 97 35.47 -30.14 1.77
CA GLY A 97 34.25 -30.95 1.71
C GLY A 97 33.45 -30.88 0.42
N ALA A 98 33.26 -29.69 -0.16
CA ALA A 98 32.65 -29.55 -1.48
C ALA A 98 33.70 -29.74 -2.56
N SER A 99 33.38 -30.48 -3.62
CA SER A 99 34.17 -30.54 -4.85
C SER A 99 34.09 -29.20 -5.58
N VAL A 100 34.77 -28.21 -5.03
CA VAL A 100 35.06 -26.93 -5.67
C VAL A 100 36.26 -27.19 -6.57
N GLU A 101 36.13 -26.98 -7.88
CA GLU A 101 37.32 -26.88 -8.73
C GLU A 101 38.21 -25.75 -8.18
N PRO A 102 39.50 -26.01 -7.87
CA PRO A 102 40.32 -25.08 -7.11
C PRO A 102 40.69 -23.85 -7.95
N GLY A 103 39.87 -22.81 -7.82
CA GLY A 103 40.12 -21.45 -8.32
C GLY A 103 39.76 -20.41 -7.24
N ALA A 104 40.69 -20.19 -6.30
CA ALA A 104 40.84 -19.02 -5.42
C ALA A 104 39.59 -18.17 -5.04
N VAL A 105 38.86 -18.56 -3.99
CA VAL A 105 37.97 -17.62 -3.28
C VAL A 105 38.80 -16.81 -2.28
N ALA A 106 39.28 -15.64 -2.72
CA ALA A 106 39.89 -14.63 -1.86
C ALA A 106 38.80 -13.85 -1.08
N PRO A 107 39.11 -13.22 0.08
CA PRO A 107 38.16 -12.40 0.81
C PRO A 107 37.57 -11.31 -0.10
N LEU A 108 36.24 -11.23 -0.15
CA LEU A 108 35.49 -10.28 -0.98
C LEU A 108 35.88 -8.85 -0.58
N GLY A 109 36.76 -8.22 -1.35
CA GLY A 109 36.98 -6.78 -1.27
C GLY A 109 35.80 -6.03 -1.89
N PRO A 110 35.73 -4.69 -1.74
CA PRO A 110 34.74 -3.86 -2.42
C PRO A 110 34.80 -3.95 -3.97
N ASP A 111 35.85 -4.57 -4.52
CA ASP A 111 36.08 -4.76 -5.96
C ASP A 111 35.80 -6.21 -6.42
N TYR A 112 34.84 -6.92 -5.80
CA TYR A 112 34.65 -8.37 -6.04
C TYR A 112 34.00 -8.69 -7.40
N VAL A 113 34.53 -9.73 -8.05
CA VAL A 113 34.03 -10.31 -9.32
C VAL A 113 32.95 -11.35 -8.99
N PRO A 114 31.78 -11.35 -9.66
CA PRO A 114 30.72 -12.31 -9.40
C PRO A 114 31.25 -13.75 -9.38
N VAL A 115 30.97 -14.51 -8.31
CA VAL A 115 31.30 -15.94 -8.28
C VAL A 115 30.10 -16.76 -8.66
N ARG A 116 30.29 -17.52 -9.74
CA ARG A 116 29.38 -18.55 -10.21
C ARG A 116 29.63 -19.86 -9.47
N MET A 117 28.62 -20.36 -8.79
CA MET A 117 28.62 -21.65 -8.12
C MET A 117 27.54 -22.54 -8.73
N THR A 118 27.79 -23.84 -8.82
CA THR A 118 26.74 -24.80 -9.15
C THR A 118 26.39 -25.55 -7.88
N LEU A 119 25.16 -25.38 -7.39
CA LEU A 119 24.68 -26.00 -6.17
C LEU A 119 23.73 -27.15 -6.50
N ASN A 120 23.90 -28.27 -5.79
CA ASN A 120 23.04 -29.44 -5.87
C ASN A 120 22.01 -29.36 -4.74
N GLN A 121 20.74 -29.20 -5.10
CA GLN A 121 19.60 -29.06 -4.18
C GLN A 121 19.20 -30.37 -3.48
N GLY A 122 19.82 -31.51 -3.83
CA GLY A 122 19.47 -32.82 -3.27
C GLY A 122 18.23 -33.48 -3.88
N ASP A 123 17.54 -32.80 -4.79
CA ASP A 123 16.44 -33.29 -5.63
C ASP A 123 16.92 -33.76 -7.02
N GLY A 124 18.21 -33.59 -7.33
CA GLY A 124 18.83 -33.91 -8.61
C GLY A 124 18.99 -32.72 -9.56
N GLY A 125 18.48 -31.53 -9.20
CA GLY A 125 18.68 -30.28 -9.93
C GLY A 125 20.00 -29.60 -9.56
N LEU A 126 20.74 -29.18 -10.59
CA LEU A 126 21.87 -28.26 -10.44
C LEU A 126 21.37 -26.85 -10.74
N ARG A 127 21.56 -25.92 -9.81
CA ARG A 127 21.26 -24.49 -10.01
C ARG A 127 22.55 -23.69 -10.07
N THR A 128 22.59 -22.67 -10.92
CA THR A 128 23.68 -21.71 -10.92
C THR A 128 23.36 -20.61 -9.90
N VAL A 129 24.31 -20.27 -9.04
CA VAL A 129 24.19 -19.15 -8.11
C VAL A 129 25.34 -18.18 -8.35
N TRP A 130 25.00 -16.91 -8.46
CA TRP A 130 25.93 -15.81 -8.63
C TRP A 130 25.98 -14.97 -7.37
N VAL A 131 27.18 -14.66 -6.88
CA VAL A 131 27.36 -13.90 -5.64
C VAL A 131 28.24 -12.68 -5.90
N TRP A 132 27.76 -11.49 -5.55
CA TRP A 132 28.50 -10.23 -5.70
C TRP A 132 28.19 -9.22 -4.58
N ARG A 133 28.94 -8.13 -4.59
CA ARG A 133 28.72 -6.98 -3.71
C ARG A 133 27.96 -5.89 -4.45
N ASP A 134 26.88 -5.41 -3.85
CA ASP A 134 26.21 -4.18 -4.25
C ASP A 134 26.42 -3.15 -3.14
N GLY A 135 27.41 -2.27 -3.33
CA GLY A 135 27.90 -1.41 -2.26
C GLY A 135 28.40 -2.20 -1.05
N VAL A 136 27.71 -2.04 0.10
CA VAL A 136 28.02 -2.76 1.34
C VAL A 136 27.24 -4.06 1.50
N ASP A 137 26.28 -4.33 0.61
CA ASP A 137 25.38 -5.47 0.68
C ASP A 137 25.97 -6.66 -0.06
N LEU A 138 25.57 -7.87 0.34
CA LEU A 138 25.94 -9.10 -0.33
C LEU A 138 24.69 -9.67 -1.01
N ILE A 139 24.79 -9.88 -2.31
CA ILE A 139 23.70 -10.39 -3.14
C ILE A 139 24.06 -11.79 -3.61
N ALA A 140 23.11 -12.72 -3.52
CA ALA A 140 23.17 -14.02 -4.14
C ALA A 140 21.96 -14.19 -5.07
N ALA A 141 22.18 -14.22 -6.38
CA ALA A 141 21.14 -14.52 -7.36
C ALA A 141 21.20 -15.98 -7.80
N ILE A 142 20.03 -16.61 -7.83
CA ILE A 142 19.81 -18.00 -8.17
C ILE A 142 19.16 -18.00 -9.56
N ASP A 143 19.90 -18.54 -10.52
CA ASP A 143 19.48 -18.71 -11.91
C ASP A 143 18.58 -19.95 -12.01
N GLU A 144 17.26 -19.74 -12.07
CA GLU A 144 16.27 -20.81 -12.02
C GLU A 144 15.75 -21.25 -13.39
N ASN A 145 15.75 -20.35 -14.38
CA ASN A 145 15.38 -20.66 -15.76
C ASN A 145 16.58 -21.18 -16.59
N GLY A 146 17.81 -21.00 -16.10
CA GLY A 146 19.03 -21.46 -16.74
C GLY A 146 19.48 -20.59 -17.89
N ASP A 147 19.13 -19.31 -17.97
CA ASP A 147 19.55 -18.39 -19.05
C ASP A 147 20.85 -17.63 -18.73
N GLY A 148 21.27 -17.61 -17.47
CA GLY A 148 22.55 -17.10 -16.95
C GLY A 148 23.78 -17.94 -17.34
N GLN A 149 23.79 -18.53 -18.55
CA GLN A 149 24.75 -19.58 -18.91
C GLN A 149 26.16 -19.10 -19.27
N GLY A 150 26.35 -17.83 -19.60
CA GLY A 150 27.65 -17.25 -19.96
C GLY A 150 28.51 -16.88 -18.74
N GLU A 151 29.85 -16.89 -18.89
CA GLU A 151 30.78 -16.37 -17.86
C GLU A 151 30.60 -14.86 -17.58
N THR A 152 29.86 -14.16 -18.44
CA THR A 152 29.64 -12.70 -18.40
C THR A 152 28.17 -12.27 -18.42
N SER A 153 27.23 -13.22 -18.55
CA SER A 153 25.80 -12.94 -18.50
C SER A 153 25.33 -13.24 -17.08
N ALA A 154 25.23 -12.19 -16.27
CA ALA A 154 24.64 -12.29 -14.94
C ALA A 154 23.19 -12.82 -15.05
N PRO A 155 22.65 -13.41 -13.96
CA PRO A 155 21.21 -13.61 -13.79
C PRO A 155 20.48 -12.33 -14.16
N ASP A 156 19.30 -12.47 -14.77
CA ASP A 156 18.47 -11.33 -15.10
C ASP A 156 17.33 -11.22 -14.08
N GLN A 157 16.29 -10.45 -14.40
CA GLN A 157 15.12 -10.27 -13.53
C GLN A 157 13.91 -10.97 -14.16
N ILE A 158 14.10 -12.16 -14.72
CA ILE A 158 13.07 -12.96 -15.36
C ILE A 158 13.23 -14.40 -14.88
N ASP A 159 12.28 -14.88 -14.07
CA ASP A 159 12.34 -16.22 -13.45
C ASP A 159 13.61 -16.50 -12.62
N ASP A 160 14.18 -15.44 -12.01
CA ASP A 160 15.37 -15.49 -11.18
C ASP A 160 15.12 -14.94 -9.77
N CYS A 161 15.84 -15.50 -8.79
CA CYS A 161 15.63 -15.22 -7.37
C CYS A 161 16.87 -14.62 -6.70
N TYR A 162 16.70 -13.49 -6.03
CA TYR A 162 17.76 -12.71 -5.42
C TYR A 162 17.64 -12.73 -3.90
N VAL A 163 18.72 -13.07 -3.22
CA VAL A 163 18.82 -13.13 -1.76
C VAL A 163 19.80 -12.07 -1.30
N VAL A 164 19.38 -11.23 -0.35
CA VAL A 164 20.12 -10.04 0.05
C VAL A 164 20.45 -10.09 1.54
N ASP A 165 21.72 -9.87 1.85
CA ASP A 165 22.27 -9.71 3.20
C ASP A 165 22.81 -8.29 3.35
N TYR A 166 22.11 -7.48 4.15
CA TYR A 166 22.47 -6.09 4.38
C TYR A 166 23.74 -5.98 5.21
N ASP A 167 24.65 -5.14 4.73
CA ASP A 167 25.97 -4.93 5.32
C ASP A 167 26.84 -6.22 5.39
N ALA A 168 26.39 -7.31 4.75
CA ALA A 168 26.97 -8.66 4.79
C ALA A 168 27.27 -9.15 6.20
N ASN A 169 26.27 -9.07 7.05
CA ASN A 169 26.37 -9.42 8.45
C ASN A 169 26.09 -10.93 8.70
N GLY A 170 25.65 -11.66 7.66
CA GLY A 170 25.29 -13.07 7.68
C GLY A 170 23.80 -13.35 7.89
N THR A 171 22.93 -12.34 7.80
CA THR A 171 21.46 -12.48 7.85
C THR A 171 20.85 -12.34 6.46
N VAL A 172 19.70 -12.99 6.22
CA VAL A 172 18.92 -12.75 5.01
C VAL A 172 17.90 -11.66 5.34
N ASP A 173 18.12 -10.49 4.79
CA ASP A 173 17.27 -9.32 5.01
C ASP A 173 16.13 -9.26 4.00
N ARG A 174 16.36 -9.67 2.75
CA ARG A 174 15.36 -9.72 1.68
C ARG A 174 15.54 -10.92 0.77
N VAL A 175 14.42 -11.37 0.21
CA VAL A 175 14.42 -12.21 -1.00
C VAL A 175 13.51 -11.53 -2.03
N VAL A 176 14.00 -11.38 -3.26
CA VAL A 176 13.25 -10.79 -4.37
C VAL A 176 13.13 -11.82 -5.49
N ASP A 177 11.92 -12.01 -5.98
CA ASP A 177 11.60 -12.89 -7.11
C ASP A 177 11.05 -12.06 -8.26
N TRP A 178 11.40 -12.42 -9.48
CA TRP A 178 10.68 -12.00 -10.67
C TRP A 178 10.18 -13.22 -11.41
N VAL A 179 8.93 -13.16 -11.90
CA VAL A 179 8.28 -14.31 -12.53
C VAL A 179 7.63 -13.88 -13.84
N ASP A 180 7.93 -14.62 -14.91
CA ASP A 180 7.23 -14.58 -16.19
C ASP A 180 6.02 -15.53 -16.08
N VAL A 181 4.83 -14.95 -15.92
CA VAL A 181 3.60 -15.70 -15.62
C VAL A 181 2.99 -16.28 -16.89
N ASP A 182 3.19 -15.64 -18.05
CA ASP A 182 2.58 -16.05 -19.32
C ASP A 182 3.55 -16.69 -20.34
N GLY A 183 4.85 -16.62 -20.08
CA GLY A 183 5.93 -17.25 -20.85
C GLY A 183 6.36 -16.44 -22.08
N ASP A 184 6.13 -15.13 -22.10
CA ASP A 184 6.53 -14.25 -23.22
C ASP A 184 8.01 -13.83 -23.19
N GLY A 185 8.73 -14.16 -22.11
CA GLY A 185 10.12 -13.83 -21.89
C GLY A 185 10.34 -12.48 -21.22
N LEU A 186 9.33 -11.94 -20.55
CA LEU A 186 9.40 -10.76 -19.69
C LEU A 186 8.76 -11.08 -18.33
N ALA A 187 9.22 -10.41 -17.28
CA ALA A 187 8.61 -10.61 -15.97
C ALA A 187 7.26 -9.86 -15.89
N ASP A 188 6.23 -10.55 -15.40
CA ASP A 188 4.90 -9.99 -15.12
C ASP A 188 4.72 -9.68 -13.64
N ARG A 189 5.51 -10.34 -12.77
CA ARG A 189 5.35 -10.27 -11.32
C ARG A 189 6.68 -10.06 -10.62
N GLN A 190 6.71 -9.12 -9.68
CA GLN A 190 7.78 -8.95 -8.70
C GLN A 190 7.27 -9.30 -7.31
N ILE A 191 8.05 -10.08 -6.56
CA ILE A 191 7.71 -10.52 -5.20
C ILE A 191 8.83 -10.15 -4.24
N LEU A 192 8.51 -9.39 -3.19
CA LEU A 192 9.44 -9.06 -2.10
C LEU A 192 9.08 -9.88 -0.86
N TYR A 193 9.90 -10.85 -0.49
CA TYR A 193 9.79 -11.54 0.79
C TYR A 193 10.66 -10.86 1.85
N THR A 194 10.09 -10.70 3.04
CA THR A 194 10.80 -10.11 4.17
C THR A 194 10.36 -10.71 5.50
N LEU A 195 11.21 -10.52 6.49
CA LEU A 195 10.91 -10.73 7.89
C LEU A 195 10.70 -9.36 8.53
N TYR A 196 9.45 -8.91 8.64
CA TYR A 196 9.21 -7.70 9.42
C TYR A 196 9.44 -7.96 10.90
N GLY A 197 10.36 -7.19 11.48
CA GLY A 197 10.34 -6.83 12.89
C GLY A 197 9.11 -5.96 13.20
N PRO A 198 8.64 -5.92 14.45
CA PRO A 198 7.29 -5.51 14.82
C PRO A 198 7.05 -4.01 14.64
N GLY A 199 6.44 -3.62 13.52
CA GLY A 199 5.79 -2.34 13.32
C GLY A 199 4.32 -2.58 12.98
N GLY A 200 3.47 -2.79 13.98
CA GLY A 200 2.02 -2.85 13.78
C GLY A 200 1.25 -3.73 14.76
N ASN A 201 1.32 -5.06 14.67
CA ASN A 201 0.36 -5.93 15.37
C ASN A 201 0.86 -7.37 15.66
N GLY A 202 1.96 -7.51 16.42
CA GLY A 202 2.27 -8.74 17.15
C GLY A 202 3.21 -9.75 16.48
N GLY A 203 4.50 -9.66 16.85
CA GLY A 203 5.53 -10.67 16.56
C GLY A 203 6.20 -10.53 15.19
N ALA A 204 7.42 -11.08 15.06
CA ALA A 204 8.09 -11.22 13.76
C ALA A 204 7.29 -12.21 12.90
N ALA A 205 6.78 -11.74 11.77
CA ALA A 205 6.04 -12.56 10.81
C ALA A 205 6.70 -12.44 9.45
N MET A 206 6.82 -13.57 8.75
CA MET A 206 7.24 -13.57 7.36
C MET A 206 6.12 -12.98 6.52
N THR A 207 6.45 -11.99 5.70
CA THR A 207 5.51 -11.33 4.80
C THR A 207 6.05 -11.35 3.38
N CYS A 208 5.14 -11.24 2.42
CA CYS A 208 5.47 -10.95 1.05
C CYS A 208 4.69 -9.72 0.58
N PHE A 209 5.26 -9.05 -0.41
CA PHE A 209 4.57 -8.08 -1.24
C PHE A 209 4.65 -8.57 -2.66
N VAL A 210 3.54 -8.52 -3.37
CA VAL A 210 3.44 -8.96 -4.76
C VAL A 210 2.94 -7.77 -5.55
N ILE A 211 3.61 -7.42 -6.63
CA ILE A 211 3.07 -6.57 -7.69
C ILE A 211 3.03 -7.39 -8.97
N GLU A 212 1.94 -7.28 -9.71
CA GLU A 212 1.76 -7.92 -11.01
C GLU A 212 1.19 -6.90 -11.99
N GLN A 213 1.79 -6.81 -13.17
CA GLN A 213 1.43 -5.88 -14.24
C GLN A 213 1.08 -6.66 -15.50
N SER A 214 0.16 -6.15 -16.31
CA SER A 214 -0.15 -6.75 -17.61
C SER A 214 0.60 -6.13 -18.79
N ASP A 215 1.32 -5.02 -18.55
CA ASP A 215 2.16 -4.37 -19.54
C ASP A 215 3.62 -4.64 -19.18
N SER A 216 4.24 -5.57 -19.90
CA SER A 216 5.60 -6.03 -19.65
C SER A 216 6.68 -5.01 -20.01
N GLU A 217 6.32 -3.89 -20.67
CA GLU A 217 7.23 -2.76 -20.89
C GLU A 217 7.30 -1.80 -19.68
N ARG A 218 6.39 -1.95 -18.69
CA ARG A 218 6.36 -1.11 -17.50
C ARG A 218 7.27 -1.60 -16.39
N GLY A 219 7.63 -0.66 -15.51
CA GLY A 219 8.50 -0.92 -14.38
C GLY A 219 7.72 -1.46 -13.18
N PHE A 220 8.31 -2.42 -12.49
CA PHE A 220 7.88 -2.79 -11.14
C PHE A 220 8.19 -1.69 -10.12
N TRP A 221 7.98 -1.99 -8.83
CA TRP A 221 8.42 -1.08 -7.79
C TRP A 221 9.91 -0.75 -7.89
N HIS A 222 10.20 0.54 -7.78
CA HIS A 222 11.52 1.00 -7.48
C HIS A 222 11.93 0.51 -6.09
N LEU A 223 13.15 -0.01 -5.97
CA LEU A 223 13.68 -0.56 -4.73
C LEU A 223 14.94 0.22 -4.30
N ASP A 224 14.94 0.78 -3.09
CA ASP A 224 16.16 1.30 -2.46
C ASP A 224 16.81 0.17 -1.64
N ARG A 225 18.05 -0.20 -2.00
CA ARG A 225 18.75 -1.36 -1.45
C ARG A 225 17.84 -2.60 -1.41
N TRP A 226 17.19 -2.94 -2.52
CA TRP A 226 16.35 -4.16 -2.63
C TRP A 226 15.10 -4.15 -1.71
N GLU A 227 14.67 -2.99 -1.22
CA GLU A 227 13.48 -2.82 -0.40
C GLU A 227 12.59 -1.70 -0.96
N TYR A 228 11.28 -1.94 -1.00
CA TYR A 228 10.32 -0.86 -1.20
C TYR A 228 10.16 -0.08 0.10
N ARG A 229 10.62 1.17 0.10
CA ARG A 229 10.47 2.12 1.20
C ARG A 229 9.53 3.24 0.77
N GLN A 230 8.28 3.16 1.19
CA GLN A 230 7.19 4.04 0.71
C GLN A 230 7.60 5.52 0.51
N LEU A 231 8.19 6.18 1.51
CA LEU A 231 8.56 7.60 1.40
C LEU A 231 9.61 7.91 0.33
N GLN A 232 10.50 6.96 0.05
CA GLN A 232 11.63 7.11 -0.88
C GLN A 232 11.25 6.61 -2.27
N CYS A 233 10.61 5.45 -2.34
CA CYS A 233 10.41 4.72 -3.59
C CYS A 233 9.12 5.10 -4.33
N GLN A 234 8.04 5.48 -3.64
CA GLN A 234 6.71 5.59 -4.26
C GLN A 234 6.65 6.53 -5.47
N TRP A 235 7.53 7.54 -5.53
CA TRP A 235 7.57 8.54 -6.60
C TRP A 235 8.46 8.14 -7.78
N GLU A 236 9.12 6.99 -7.68
CA GLU A 236 9.92 6.38 -8.74
C GLU A 236 9.27 5.08 -9.24
N CYS A 237 8.17 4.65 -8.63
CA CYS A 237 7.35 3.55 -9.09
C CYS A 237 6.38 4.03 -10.17
N ASP A 238 6.06 3.14 -11.11
CA ASP A 238 4.92 3.31 -12.01
C ASP A 238 3.67 2.68 -11.36
N PHE A 239 2.65 3.50 -11.11
CA PHE A 239 1.33 3.06 -10.61
C PHE A 239 0.23 3.26 -11.66
N SER A 240 0.62 3.40 -12.93
CA SER A 240 -0.29 3.59 -14.05
C SER A 240 -0.49 2.30 -14.84
N GLY A 241 -1.53 2.26 -15.69
CA GLY A 241 -1.89 1.09 -16.48
C GLY A 241 -2.75 0.07 -15.71
N ASP A 242 -2.90 -1.11 -16.33
CA ASP A 242 -3.52 -2.28 -15.71
C ASP A 242 -2.50 -3.03 -14.83
N SER A 243 -2.64 -2.92 -13.51
CA SER A 243 -1.78 -3.60 -12.56
C SER A 243 -2.48 -3.83 -11.23
N TYR A 244 -1.87 -4.66 -10.37
CA TYR A 244 -2.28 -4.73 -8.98
C TYR A 244 -1.11 -5.10 -8.08
N PHE A 245 -1.23 -4.79 -6.80
CA PHE A 245 -0.36 -5.35 -5.79
C PHE A 245 -1.11 -5.85 -4.57
N THR A 246 -0.46 -6.72 -3.82
CA THR A 246 -1.03 -7.29 -2.60
C THR A 246 0.00 -7.69 -1.55
N TRP A 247 -0.43 -7.67 -0.30
CA TRP A 247 0.37 -8.06 0.85
C TRP A 247 -0.04 -9.44 1.34
N GLY A 248 0.95 -10.29 1.58
CA GLY A 248 0.78 -11.61 2.16
C GLY A 248 1.50 -11.76 3.48
N ARG A 249 0.88 -12.46 4.43
CA ARG A 249 1.54 -12.92 5.66
C ARG A 249 1.52 -14.43 5.72
N TYR A 250 2.61 -15.02 6.16
CA TYR A 250 2.69 -16.46 6.32
C TYR A 250 2.14 -16.88 7.68
N GLU A 251 1.09 -17.67 7.68
CA GLU A 251 0.55 -18.25 8.91
C GLU A 251 1.24 -19.59 9.20
N GLU A 252 2.35 -19.54 9.94
CA GLU A 252 3.21 -20.71 10.25
C GLU A 252 2.42 -21.92 10.75
N ARG A 253 1.42 -21.71 11.63
CA ARG A 253 0.60 -22.79 12.19
C ARG A 253 -0.22 -23.54 11.14
N LYS A 254 -0.56 -22.88 10.03
CA LYS A 254 -1.32 -23.47 8.92
C LYS A 254 -0.43 -23.81 7.73
N GLY A 255 0.83 -23.36 7.73
CA GLY A 255 1.78 -23.59 6.65
C GLY A 255 1.32 -23.00 5.31
N ARG A 256 0.78 -21.77 5.33
CA ARG A 256 0.23 -21.12 4.13
C ARG A 256 0.28 -19.60 4.20
N TRP A 257 0.25 -18.97 3.04
CA TRP A 257 0.07 -17.54 2.89
C TRP A 257 -1.39 -17.10 3.07
N ILE A 258 -1.57 -15.92 3.63
CA ILE A 258 -2.86 -15.23 3.74
C ILE A 258 -2.65 -13.81 3.25
N SER A 259 -3.40 -13.43 2.22
CA SER A 259 -3.50 -12.04 1.79
C SER A 259 -4.13 -11.20 2.89
N TYR A 260 -3.58 -10.03 3.16
CA TYR A 260 -4.01 -9.16 4.25
C TYR A 260 -3.67 -7.72 3.93
N ILE A 261 -4.64 -6.80 3.98
CA ILE A 261 -4.46 -5.39 3.56
C ILE A 261 -4.11 -5.31 2.06
N GLU A 262 -4.66 -4.34 1.32
CA GLU A 262 -4.37 -4.21 -0.13
C GLU A 262 -4.55 -5.55 -0.85
N ASN A 263 -5.74 -6.14 -0.74
CA ASN A 263 -6.07 -7.51 -1.13
C ASN A 263 -7.22 -7.54 -2.14
N PRO A 264 -6.94 -7.14 -3.40
CA PRO A 264 -5.74 -6.44 -3.88
C PRO A 264 -5.90 -4.91 -3.76
N PHE A 265 -4.83 -4.18 -4.05
CA PHE A 265 -4.93 -2.82 -4.58
C PHE A 265 -4.71 -2.91 -6.10
N SER A 266 -5.75 -2.65 -6.88
CA SER A 266 -5.76 -2.72 -8.34
C SER A 266 -5.83 -1.34 -8.97
N PHE A 267 -5.24 -1.23 -10.15
CA PHE A 267 -5.28 -0.10 -11.07
C PHE A 267 -5.88 -0.59 -12.39
N TYR A 268 -6.73 0.22 -13.01
CA TYR A 268 -7.36 -0.11 -14.29
C TYR A 268 -7.18 1.02 -15.30
N ASP A 269 -6.69 0.64 -16.48
CA ASP A 269 -6.58 1.48 -17.68
C ASP A 269 -7.66 1.04 -18.67
N ALA A 270 -8.82 1.69 -18.54
CA ALA A 270 -10.04 1.34 -19.24
C ALA A 270 -10.03 1.73 -20.72
N ASP A 271 -9.17 2.68 -21.13
CA ASP A 271 -9.11 3.16 -22.51
C ASP A 271 -7.82 2.75 -23.27
N GLY A 272 -6.84 2.23 -22.56
CA GLY A 272 -5.61 1.63 -23.07
C GLY A 272 -4.56 2.66 -23.46
N ASP A 273 -4.60 3.87 -22.90
CA ASP A 273 -3.61 4.92 -23.17
C ASP A 273 -2.37 4.83 -22.28
N GLY A 274 -2.40 3.95 -21.27
CA GLY A 274 -1.33 3.73 -20.32
C GLY A 274 -1.44 4.54 -19.03
N ILE A 275 -2.53 5.25 -18.79
CA ILE A 275 -2.82 5.96 -17.54
C ILE A 275 -3.94 5.20 -16.83
N THR A 276 -4.03 5.35 -15.51
CA THR A 276 -5.05 4.64 -14.73
C THR A 276 -6.23 5.56 -14.46
N GLU A 277 -7.42 5.20 -14.93
CA GLU A 277 -8.65 5.95 -14.59
C GLU A 277 -9.26 5.47 -13.28
N GLU A 278 -8.99 4.23 -12.85
CA GLU A 278 -9.60 3.66 -11.64
C GLU A 278 -8.58 3.01 -10.71
N ALA A 279 -8.57 3.42 -9.43
CA ALA A 279 -7.78 2.78 -8.38
C ALA A 279 -8.71 2.14 -7.34
N LEU A 280 -8.65 0.81 -7.17
CA LEU A 280 -9.53 0.04 -6.28
C LEU A 280 -8.71 -0.71 -5.23
N GLN A 281 -8.83 -0.28 -3.98
CA GLN A 281 -8.22 -0.94 -2.83
C GLN A 281 -9.26 -1.74 -2.05
N LEU A 282 -9.15 -3.07 -2.08
CA LEU A 282 -9.86 -3.94 -1.15
C LEU A 282 -8.96 -4.19 0.06
N SER A 283 -9.50 -4.12 1.28
CA SER A 283 -8.69 -4.33 2.49
C SER A 283 -9.35 -5.30 3.45
N GLY A 284 -8.62 -6.36 3.77
CA GLY A 284 -9.09 -7.45 4.61
C GLY A 284 -8.25 -8.72 4.53
N ASP A 285 -8.59 -9.69 5.38
CA ASP A 285 -7.89 -10.98 5.49
C ASP A 285 -8.53 -12.04 4.57
N GLY A 286 -7.77 -12.54 3.59
CA GLY A 286 -8.22 -13.56 2.65
C GLY A 286 -9.49 -13.12 1.92
N SER A 287 -10.59 -13.86 2.08
CA SER A 287 -11.86 -13.47 1.44
C SER A 287 -12.70 -12.48 2.26
N ALA A 288 -12.32 -12.12 3.48
CA ALA A 288 -13.09 -11.21 4.32
C ALA A 288 -12.64 -9.77 4.11
N ILE A 289 -13.48 -8.96 3.45
CA ILE A 289 -13.19 -7.58 3.08
C ILE A 289 -14.12 -6.64 3.89
N PRO A 290 -13.68 -6.15 5.06
CA PRO A 290 -14.45 -5.18 5.84
C PRO A 290 -14.45 -3.76 5.25
N VAL A 291 -13.48 -3.40 4.41
CA VAL A 291 -13.33 -2.05 3.87
C VAL A 291 -12.87 -2.12 2.41
N ALA A 292 -13.42 -1.27 1.56
CA ALA A 292 -12.94 -1.05 0.20
C ALA A 292 -12.95 0.45 -0.12
N ARG A 293 -11.96 0.94 -0.89
CA ARG A 293 -11.96 2.29 -1.48
C ARG A 293 -11.84 2.16 -2.99
N TRP A 294 -12.67 2.89 -3.72
CA TRP A 294 -12.61 2.96 -5.18
C TRP A 294 -12.53 4.41 -5.61
N SER A 295 -11.47 4.74 -6.33
CA SER A 295 -11.11 6.07 -6.78
C SER A 295 -11.22 6.16 -8.31
N PHE A 296 -11.57 7.34 -8.82
CA PHE A 296 -11.84 7.58 -10.24
C PHE A 296 -11.22 8.92 -10.67
N ASP A 297 -10.54 8.92 -11.82
CA ASP A 297 -10.42 10.09 -12.69
C ASP A 297 -11.80 10.30 -13.31
N SER A 298 -12.54 11.24 -12.75
CA SER A 298 -13.96 11.40 -12.99
C SER A 298 -14.25 12.29 -14.18
N ASP A 299 -13.38 13.25 -14.51
CA ASP A 299 -13.57 14.15 -15.63
C ASP A 299 -12.68 13.82 -16.86
N GLY A 300 -11.74 12.88 -16.70
CA GLY A 300 -10.97 12.26 -17.78
C GLY A 300 -9.82 13.14 -18.26
N ASP A 301 -9.20 13.90 -17.37
CA ASP A 301 -8.16 14.86 -17.72
C ASP A 301 -6.73 14.47 -17.27
N ALA A 302 -6.60 13.30 -16.63
CA ALA A 302 -5.32 12.67 -16.34
C ALA A 302 -4.50 12.51 -17.62
N ARG A 303 -3.19 12.78 -17.52
CA ARG A 303 -2.29 12.86 -18.68
C ARG A 303 -0.84 12.65 -18.28
N PRO A 304 0.09 12.41 -19.22
CA PRO A 304 1.51 12.29 -18.87
C PRO A 304 2.03 13.54 -18.12
N GLY A 305 2.62 13.34 -16.95
CA GLY A 305 3.04 14.35 -15.97
C GLY A 305 1.99 14.74 -14.93
N ALA A 306 0.77 14.20 -15.02
CA ALA A 306 -0.35 14.33 -14.08
C ALA A 306 -1.16 13.01 -14.12
N GLU A 307 -0.46 11.88 -13.97
CA GLU A 307 -1.03 10.54 -14.14
C GLU A 307 -1.93 10.10 -12.97
N HIS A 308 -2.02 10.88 -11.89
CA HIS A 308 -2.69 10.53 -10.65
C HIS A 308 -3.80 11.52 -10.28
N ASP A 309 -4.38 12.13 -11.31
CA ASP A 309 -5.44 13.12 -11.23
C ASP A 309 -6.80 12.46 -10.97
N TYR A 310 -6.94 11.92 -9.75
CA TYR A 310 -8.19 11.33 -9.30
C TYR A 310 -9.05 12.41 -8.64
N ASP A 311 -10.31 12.49 -9.04
CA ASP A 311 -11.28 13.46 -8.50
C ASP A 311 -12.11 12.90 -7.36
N LEU A 312 -12.44 11.62 -7.45
CA LEU A 312 -13.54 11.04 -6.70
C LEU A 312 -13.07 9.77 -6.01
N SER A 313 -13.54 9.53 -4.79
CA SER A 313 -13.41 8.22 -4.15
C SER A 313 -14.62 7.85 -3.33
N ILE A 314 -14.97 6.56 -3.34
CA ILE A 314 -15.99 5.96 -2.47
C ILE A 314 -15.31 4.95 -1.55
N THR A 315 -15.34 5.20 -0.25
CA THR A 315 -14.92 4.24 0.78
C THR A 315 -16.14 3.55 1.38
N ALA A 316 -16.28 2.25 1.17
CA ALA A 316 -17.36 1.43 1.70
C ALA A 316 -16.89 0.56 2.87
N VAL A 317 -17.72 0.44 3.92
CA VAL A 317 -17.37 -0.27 5.16
C VAL A 317 -18.47 -1.24 5.55
N GLY A 318 -18.11 -2.50 5.79
CA GLY A 318 -19.03 -3.57 6.11
C GLY A 318 -18.37 -4.84 6.65
N SER A 319 -18.95 -5.99 6.30
CA SER A 319 -18.43 -7.32 6.64
C SER A 319 -18.63 -8.24 5.44
N ALA A 320 -18.19 -7.78 4.28
CA ALA A 320 -18.39 -8.48 3.01
C ALA A 320 -17.40 -9.63 2.87
N ARG A 321 -17.78 -10.63 2.08
CA ARG A 321 -16.90 -11.74 1.70
C ARG A 321 -16.86 -11.90 0.20
N VAL A 322 -15.66 -11.99 -0.35
CA VAL A 322 -15.44 -12.31 -1.76
C VAL A 322 -15.72 -13.82 -1.94
N PRO A 323 -16.61 -14.20 -2.88
CA PRO A 323 -16.89 -15.60 -3.15
C PRO A 323 -15.68 -16.27 -3.79
N ALA A 324 -15.54 -17.60 -3.61
CA ALA A 324 -14.40 -18.35 -4.15
C ALA A 324 -14.25 -18.24 -5.69
N SER A 325 -15.35 -17.98 -6.43
CA SER A 325 -15.32 -17.75 -7.87
C SER A 325 -14.70 -16.41 -8.28
N HIS A 326 -14.49 -15.50 -7.34
CA HIS A 326 -13.89 -14.17 -7.54
C HIS A 326 -12.55 -14.07 -6.81
N MET A 327 -11.91 -15.20 -6.52
CA MET A 327 -10.58 -15.26 -5.92
C MET A 327 -9.61 -15.82 -6.97
N ASP A 328 -8.45 -15.19 -7.10
CA ASP A 328 -7.32 -15.72 -7.87
C ASP A 328 -6.30 -16.40 -6.94
N VAL A 329 -5.44 -17.22 -7.53
CA VAL A 329 -4.32 -17.88 -6.84
C VAL A 329 -3.03 -17.23 -7.31
N VAL A 330 -2.26 -16.71 -6.37
CA VAL A 330 -0.88 -16.25 -6.60
C VAL A 330 0.06 -17.34 -6.10
N GLU A 331 0.85 -17.92 -7.00
CA GLU A 331 1.87 -18.89 -6.65
C GLU A 331 3.08 -18.17 -6.06
N LEU A 332 3.46 -18.55 -4.84
CA LEU A 332 4.58 -17.99 -4.10
C LEU A 332 5.51 -19.11 -3.63
N ARG A 333 6.76 -18.76 -3.32
CA ARG A 333 7.64 -19.63 -2.53
C ARG A 333 6.99 -19.92 -1.18
N GLY A 334 7.01 -21.18 -0.77
CA GLY A 334 6.34 -21.63 0.46
C GLY A 334 4.83 -21.89 0.34
N GLY A 335 4.24 -21.76 -0.86
CA GLY A 335 2.87 -22.19 -1.18
C GLY A 335 1.99 -21.11 -1.79
N PRO A 336 0.77 -21.42 -2.22
CA PRO A 336 -0.12 -20.46 -2.86
C PRO A 336 -0.76 -19.48 -1.86
N MET A 337 -1.07 -18.28 -2.35
CA MET A 337 -1.88 -17.26 -1.69
C MET A 337 -3.18 -17.02 -2.46
N LEU A 338 -4.32 -16.99 -1.76
CA LEU A 338 -5.59 -16.58 -2.36
C LEU A 338 -5.75 -15.07 -2.25
N VAL A 339 -6.09 -14.42 -3.35
CA VAL A 339 -6.31 -12.96 -3.44
C VAL A 339 -7.67 -12.69 -4.05
N ALA A 340 -8.34 -11.60 -3.67
CA ALA A 340 -9.53 -11.21 -4.43
C ALA A 340 -9.09 -10.87 -5.86
N SER A 341 -9.86 -11.33 -6.85
CA SER A 341 -9.44 -11.23 -8.26
C SER A 341 -9.52 -9.79 -8.74
N PRO A 342 -8.42 -9.17 -9.22
CA PRO A 342 -8.46 -7.83 -9.82
C PRO A 342 -9.47 -7.75 -10.97
N ARG A 343 -9.63 -8.83 -11.75
CA ARG A 343 -10.60 -8.90 -12.85
C ARG A 343 -12.06 -8.80 -12.40
N HIS A 344 -12.37 -9.29 -11.20
CA HIS A 344 -13.75 -9.34 -10.69
C HIS A 344 -14.03 -8.32 -9.57
N ALA A 345 -13.01 -7.58 -9.11
CA ALA A 345 -13.15 -6.70 -7.96
C ALA A 345 -14.15 -5.55 -8.19
N ARG A 346 -14.16 -4.95 -9.39
CA ARG A 346 -15.12 -3.91 -9.78
C ARG A 346 -16.57 -4.41 -9.76
N ASP A 347 -16.82 -5.57 -10.36
CA ASP A 347 -18.15 -6.22 -10.36
C ASP A 347 -18.60 -6.55 -8.93
N TRP A 348 -17.73 -7.19 -8.16
CA TRP A 348 -18.02 -7.54 -6.77
C TRP A 348 -18.33 -6.30 -5.92
N MET A 349 -17.60 -5.20 -6.11
CA MET A 349 -17.83 -3.94 -5.41
C MET A 349 -19.21 -3.35 -5.72
N ARG A 350 -19.62 -3.37 -7.00
CA ARG A 350 -20.95 -2.94 -7.45
C ARG A 350 -22.09 -3.81 -6.92
N GLU A 351 -21.87 -5.12 -6.85
CA GLU A 351 -22.89 -6.10 -6.42
C GLU A 351 -23.01 -6.26 -4.90
N THR A 352 -22.00 -5.80 -4.16
CA THR A 352 -21.97 -5.90 -2.71
C THR A 352 -22.85 -4.83 -2.07
N LYS A 353 -23.67 -5.25 -1.09
CA LYS A 353 -24.45 -4.32 -0.26
C LYS A 353 -23.65 -3.86 0.94
N TRP A 354 -23.41 -2.56 1.03
CA TRP A 354 -22.63 -1.94 2.09
C TRP A 354 -23.55 -1.21 3.08
N PRO A 355 -23.37 -1.40 4.40
CA PRO A 355 -24.15 -0.67 5.41
C PRO A 355 -23.67 0.78 5.60
N ARG A 356 -22.47 1.12 5.12
CA ARG A 356 -21.88 2.45 5.22
C ARG A 356 -21.03 2.71 3.99
N ALA A 357 -21.11 3.91 3.45
CA ALA A 357 -20.14 4.42 2.50
C ALA A 357 -19.94 5.93 2.72
N VAL A 358 -18.75 6.40 2.38
CA VAL A 358 -18.43 7.82 2.26
C VAL A 358 -17.85 8.07 0.88
N LEU A 359 -18.38 9.08 0.19
CA LEU A 359 -17.83 9.66 -1.02
C LEU A 359 -17.01 10.87 -0.63
N VAL A 360 -15.85 11.04 -1.26
CA VAL A 360 -15.03 12.25 -1.21
C VAL A 360 -14.81 12.71 -2.63
N MET A 361 -15.24 13.93 -2.94
CA MET A 361 -14.96 14.62 -4.20
C MET A 361 -13.91 15.70 -3.98
N ASP A 362 -12.94 15.77 -4.87
CA ASP A 362 -11.90 16.78 -4.97
C ASP A 362 -12.39 17.99 -5.79
N GLU A 363 -13.20 18.87 -5.18
CA GLU A 363 -13.85 19.95 -5.93
C GLU A 363 -12.85 20.95 -6.52
N ASN A 364 -11.63 21.05 -5.98
CA ASN A 364 -10.61 21.99 -6.45
C ASN A 364 -9.48 21.35 -7.25
N ASP A 365 -9.63 20.10 -7.67
CA ASP A 365 -8.70 19.44 -8.61
C ASP A 365 -7.28 19.38 -8.04
N ARG A 366 -7.19 18.98 -6.76
CA ARG A 366 -5.96 19.04 -5.98
C ARG A 366 -5.83 17.86 -5.03
N ASN A 367 -5.61 16.68 -5.58
CA ASN A 367 -5.56 15.41 -4.85
C ASN A 367 -4.22 15.21 -4.11
N VAL A 368 -3.88 16.11 -3.18
CA VAL A 368 -2.56 16.15 -2.51
C VAL A 368 -2.69 16.08 -0.99
N ASP A 369 -1.70 15.53 -0.29
CA ASP A 369 -1.58 15.72 1.18
C ASP A 369 -1.34 17.20 1.45
N PRO A 370 -2.17 17.88 2.26
CA PRO A 370 -1.95 19.28 2.64
C PRO A 370 -0.59 19.56 3.29
N ARG A 371 0.09 18.51 3.76
CA ARG A 371 1.41 18.58 4.40
C ARG A 371 2.56 18.18 3.47
N ASP A 372 2.29 17.73 2.23
CA ASP A 372 3.37 17.45 1.29
C ASP A 372 3.91 18.77 0.72
N PRO A 373 5.17 19.14 1.04
CA PRO A 373 5.76 20.38 0.54
C PRO A 373 5.95 20.39 -0.99
N LEU A 374 5.87 19.22 -1.64
CA LEU A 374 5.97 19.09 -3.09
C LEU A 374 4.60 19.03 -3.78
N ALA A 375 3.50 19.02 -3.01
CA ALA A 375 2.13 18.97 -3.52
C ALA A 375 1.94 17.92 -4.62
N ARG A 376 2.43 16.69 -4.39
CA ARG A 376 2.30 15.59 -5.36
C ARG A 376 0.96 14.91 -5.19
N GLU A 377 0.33 14.61 -6.31
CA GLU A 377 -0.92 13.86 -6.34
C GLU A 377 -0.76 12.44 -5.83
N ARG A 378 -1.83 11.91 -5.24
CA ARG A 378 -1.83 10.57 -4.66
C ARG A 378 -2.17 9.55 -5.75
N TRP A 379 -1.20 8.70 -6.08
CA TRP A 379 -1.41 7.49 -6.90
C TRP A 379 -2.47 6.56 -6.29
N GLU A 380 -2.72 6.66 -4.99
CA GLU A 380 -3.76 5.88 -4.35
C GLU A 380 -5.20 6.32 -4.72
N GLY A 381 -5.37 7.51 -5.28
CA GLY A 381 -6.65 8.20 -5.42
C GLY A 381 -6.99 9.12 -4.25
N VAL A 382 -8.21 9.65 -4.25
CA VAL A 382 -8.67 10.62 -3.23
C VAL A 382 -8.89 9.96 -1.87
N ILE A 383 -7.92 10.14 -0.97
CA ILE A 383 -7.95 9.53 0.36
C ILE A 383 -8.69 10.43 1.35
N ALA A 384 -9.85 9.96 1.79
CA ALA A 384 -10.64 10.58 2.85
C ALA A 384 -9.84 10.76 4.15
N GLU A 385 -9.85 11.98 4.71
CA GLU A 385 -9.45 12.21 6.10
C GLU A 385 -10.53 11.64 7.03
N ALA A 386 -10.22 10.53 7.71
CA ALA A 386 -11.14 9.64 8.41
C ALA A 386 -12.35 10.34 9.09
N PRO A 387 -13.52 10.42 8.41
CA PRO A 387 -14.72 10.93 9.04
C PRO A 387 -15.17 9.98 10.16
N SER A 388 -15.87 10.48 11.17
CA SER A 388 -16.30 9.68 12.33
C SER A 388 -16.90 8.33 11.91
N GLY A 389 -16.35 7.20 12.35
CA GLY A 389 -16.87 5.86 12.02
C GLY A 389 -16.62 5.37 10.58
N PHE A 390 -15.76 6.05 9.83
CA PHE A 390 -15.10 5.56 8.62
C PHE A 390 -13.58 5.49 8.87
N PRO A 391 -12.90 4.39 8.51
CA PRO A 391 -11.45 4.35 8.55
C PRO A 391 -10.87 5.18 7.40
N SER A 392 -9.69 5.76 7.60
CA SER A 392 -8.84 6.14 6.46
C SER A 392 -8.22 4.85 5.94
N LEU A 393 -8.39 4.59 4.65
CA LEU A 393 -7.76 3.47 3.96
C LEU A 393 -6.65 4.04 3.08
N GLY A 394 -5.41 3.58 3.25
CA GLY A 394 -4.23 4.23 2.67
C GLY A 394 -3.79 5.49 3.42
N GLY A 395 -2.84 6.22 2.84
CA GLY A 395 -2.46 7.53 3.35
C GLY A 395 -1.14 8.05 2.76
N PRO A 396 -0.88 9.35 2.88
CA PRO A 396 -1.68 10.38 3.58
C PRO A 396 -3.01 10.80 2.92
N ALA A 397 -3.93 11.35 3.72
CA ALA A 397 -5.22 11.88 3.28
C ALA A 397 -5.10 13.24 2.58
N CYS A 398 -6.06 13.59 1.71
CA CYS A 398 -6.12 14.86 0.99
C CYS A 398 -6.71 16.04 1.81
N GLY A 399 -7.11 15.78 3.06
CA GLY A 399 -7.67 16.80 3.96
C GLY A 399 -9.17 17.04 3.78
N TRP A 400 -9.69 18.07 4.48
CA TRP A 400 -11.10 18.47 4.46
C TRP A 400 -11.41 19.67 3.56
N LEU A 401 -10.45 20.57 3.38
CA LEU A 401 -10.68 21.83 2.68
C LEU A 401 -10.81 21.60 1.18
N ASN A 402 -11.84 22.19 0.60
CA ASN A 402 -12.25 22.05 -0.81
C ASN A 402 -12.53 20.60 -1.23
N LYS A 403 -12.75 19.70 -0.26
CA LYS A 403 -13.18 18.33 -0.51
C LYS A 403 -14.61 18.17 -0.03
N ARG A 404 -15.50 17.65 -0.88
CA ARG A 404 -16.89 17.38 -0.51
C ARG A 404 -17.02 15.94 -0.01
N TYR A 405 -17.46 15.80 1.23
CA TYR A 405 -17.69 14.51 1.88
C TYR A 405 -19.18 14.21 1.94
N GLU A 406 -19.60 13.03 1.50
CA GLU A 406 -21.00 12.60 1.57
C GLU A 406 -21.09 11.20 2.11
N SER A 407 -21.99 10.95 3.07
CA SER A 407 -22.02 9.62 3.68
C SER A 407 -23.42 9.14 4.03
N PHE A 408 -23.59 7.83 3.96
CA PHE A 408 -24.77 7.15 4.48
C PHE A 408 -24.39 6.11 5.53
N ARG A 409 -25.33 5.83 6.43
CA ARG A 409 -25.20 4.74 7.40
C ARG A 409 -26.52 3.98 7.58
N GLY A 410 -26.42 2.68 7.85
CA GLY A 410 -27.54 1.87 8.29
C GLY A 410 -27.74 0.61 7.44
N SER A 411 -28.93 0.47 6.86
CA SER A 411 -29.32 -0.73 6.12
C SER A 411 -28.41 -0.96 4.90
N PRO A 412 -27.85 -2.17 4.74
CA PRO A 412 -27.00 -2.51 3.60
C PRO A 412 -27.70 -2.25 2.25
N ARG A 413 -27.02 -1.50 1.38
CA ARG A 413 -27.51 -1.13 0.04
C ARG A 413 -26.37 -1.18 -0.99
N LEU A 414 -26.73 -1.30 -2.26
CA LEU A 414 -25.74 -1.18 -3.34
C LEU A 414 -25.22 0.25 -3.40
N LEU A 415 -23.96 0.42 -3.81
CA LEU A 415 -23.44 1.73 -4.14
C LEU A 415 -24.17 2.28 -5.36
N GLY A 416 -24.37 3.59 -5.39
CA GLY A 416 -25.00 4.28 -6.50
C GLY A 416 -24.65 5.75 -6.46
N LEU A 417 -24.63 6.37 -7.64
CA LEU A 417 -24.39 7.79 -7.81
C LEU A 417 -25.60 8.42 -8.49
N TYR A 418 -25.73 9.74 -8.36
CA TYR A 418 -26.67 10.51 -9.17
C TYR A 418 -26.12 11.91 -9.44
N ARG A 419 -26.50 12.48 -10.58
CA ARG A 419 -26.29 13.89 -10.88
C ARG A 419 -27.50 14.68 -10.41
N SER A 420 -27.26 15.73 -9.63
CA SER A 420 -28.29 16.70 -9.27
C SER A 420 -28.30 17.85 -10.27
N ARG A 421 -29.48 18.22 -10.78
CA ARG A 421 -29.63 19.46 -11.58
C ARG A 421 -29.77 20.72 -10.72
N VAL A 422 -29.84 20.59 -9.40
CA VAL A 422 -29.92 21.73 -8.48
C VAL A 422 -28.55 22.40 -8.36
N ASP A 423 -27.47 21.64 -8.21
CA ASP A 423 -26.11 22.18 -8.05
C ASP A 423 -25.15 21.70 -9.13
N GLY A 424 -25.63 20.88 -10.08
CA GLY A 424 -24.84 20.38 -11.19
C GLY A 424 -23.73 19.43 -10.77
N ARG A 425 -23.85 18.71 -9.66
CA ARG A 425 -22.81 17.82 -9.11
C ARG A 425 -23.22 16.35 -9.09
N ILE A 426 -22.20 15.47 -9.04
CA ILE A 426 -22.36 14.04 -8.78
C ILE A 426 -22.36 13.81 -7.27
N HIS A 427 -23.37 13.08 -6.79
CA HIS A 427 -23.60 12.76 -5.39
C HIS A 427 -23.70 11.26 -5.12
N LEU A 428 -23.41 10.88 -3.88
CA LEU A 428 -23.61 9.53 -3.36
C LEU A 428 -25.09 9.30 -3.08
N ARG A 429 -25.69 8.35 -3.81
CA ARG A 429 -27.08 7.97 -3.59
C ARG A 429 -27.28 7.39 -2.21
N GLY A 430 -28.27 7.92 -1.50
CA GLY A 430 -28.64 7.48 -0.15
C GLY A 430 -27.84 8.13 0.96
N ALA A 431 -26.92 9.07 0.64
CA ALA A 431 -26.24 9.90 1.63
C ALA A 431 -27.26 10.74 2.42
N ASP A 432 -27.07 10.77 3.74
CA ASP A 432 -27.96 11.53 4.63
C ASP A 432 -27.50 13.00 4.71
N VAL A 433 -26.19 13.23 4.59
CA VAL A 433 -25.53 14.54 4.68
C VAL A 433 -24.35 14.59 3.72
N GLY A 434 -24.14 15.77 3.12
CA GLY A 434 -22.89 16.19 2.49
C GLY A 434 -22.31 17.44 3.16
N ASP A 435 -21.00 17.50 3.31
CA ASP A 435 -20.25 18.63 3.87
C ASP A 435 -19.11 19.03 2.93
N LEU A 436 -19.02 20.33 2.61
CA LEU A 436 -17.96 20.93 1.83
C LEU A 436 -17.45 22.18 2.54
N LEU A 437 -16.27 22.08 3.15
CA LEU A 437 -15.56 23.23 3.71
C LEU A 437 -14.78 23.91 2.58
N ILE A 438 -14.96 25.21 2.42
CA ILE A 438 -14.40 25.98 1.31
C ILE A 438 -13.26 26.84 1.86
N ASP A 439 -12.08 26.76 1.27
CA ASP A 439 -10.93 27.65 1.51
C ASP A 439 -10.59 28.32 0.19
N ARG A 440 -10.87 29.63 0.08
CA ARG A 440 -10.84 30.35 -1.19
C ARG A 440 -9.47 30.96 -1.47
N ASP A 441 -8.71 31.26 -0.43
CA ASP A 441 -7.41 31.91 -0.53
C ASP A 441 -6.23 30.96 -0.22
N ASP A 442 -6.52 29.67 -0.02
CA ASP A 442 -5.55 28.58 0.22
C ASP A 442 -4.68 28.90 1.46
N ASP A 443 -5.27 29.55 2.47
CA ASP A 443 -4.60 29.92 3.72
C ASP A 443 -4.65 28.79 4.78
N GLY A 444 -5.36 27.70 4.47
CA GLY A 444 -5.55 26.55 5.34
C GLY A 444 -6.69 26.71 6.34
N VAL A 445 -7.57 27.71 6.17
CA VAL A 445 -8.74 27.98 7.01
C VAL A 445 -10.01 27.96 6.16
N ALA A 446 -11.08 27.38 6.69
CA ALA A 446 -12.37 27.42 6.03
C ALA A 446 -12.95 28.84 6.07
N ASP A 447 -13.27 29.35 4.88
CA ASP A 447 -13.91 30.63 4.58
C ASP A 447 -15.44 30.55 4.53
N ALA A 448 -15.96 29.37 4.18
CA ALA A 448 -17.38 29.09 4.00
C ALA A 448 -17.64 27.58 4.16
N HIS A 449 -18.90 27.22 4.39
CA HIS A 449 -19.34 25.82 4.50
C HIS A 449 -20.65 25.63 3.76
N LEU A 450 -20.64 24.74 2.77
CA LEU A 450 -21.84 24.23 2.13
C LEU A 450 -22.20 22.87 2.73
N ARG A 451 -23.44 22.74 3.19
CA ARG A 451 -24.01 21.49 3.70
C ARG A 451 -25.22 21.08 2.87
N THR A 452 -25.25 19.82 2.44
CA THR A 452 -26.39 19.21 1.77
C THR A 452 -27.03 18.16 2.67
N GLU A 453 -28.36 18.02 2.61
CA GLU A 453 -29.11 17.07 3.44
C GLU A 453 -30.25 16.43 2.64
N ASP A 454 -30.50 15.13 2.92
CA ASP A 454 -31.68 14.37 2.49
C ASP A 454 -32.64 14.37 3.68
N GLN A 455 -33.61 15.29 3.68
CA GLN A 455 -34.50 15.48 4.84
C GLN A 455 -35.68 14.50 4.84
N ASP A 456 -36.13 14.05 3.66
CA ASP A 456 -37.27 13.14 3.54
C ASP A 456 -36.89 11.65 3.51
N GLY A 457 -35.60 11.35 3.33
CA GLY A 457 -35.02 10.01 3.38
C GLY A 457 -35.26 9.19 2.11
N ASP A 458 -35.52 9.83 0.97
CA ASP A 458 -35.73 9.16 -0.31
C ASP A 458 -34.42 8.74 -1.01
N GLY A 459 -33.29 9.22 -0.48
CA GLY A 459 -31.93 8.93 -0.92
C GLY A 459 -31.33 9.97 -1.86
N PHE A 460 -31.93 11.15 -1.98
CA PHE A 460 -31.44 12.29 -2.74
C PHE A 460 -31.41 13.53 -1.86
N PHE A 461 -30.38 14.36 -1.99
CA PHE A 461 -30.36 15.66 -1.29
C PHE A 461 -31.49 16.56 -1.79
N ASP A 462 -32.18 17.15 -0.83
CA ASP A 462 -33.29 18.08 -1.06
C ASP A 462 -33.05 19.44 -0.41
N THR A 463 -31.99 19.60 0.39
CA THR A 463 -31.73 20.82 1.15
C THR A 463 -30.26 21.23 1.04
N TRP A 464 -30.02 22.52 0.76
CA TRP A 464 -28.69 23.15 0.71
C TRP A 464 -28.64 24.29 1.73
N SER A 465 -27.69 24.20 2.66
CA SER A 465 -27.42 25.20 3.68
C SER A 465 -26.02 25.78 3.47
N LEU A 466 -25.90 27.10 3.37
CA LEU A 466 -24.63 27.80 3.12
C LEU A 466 -24.34 28.77 4.25
N ASP A 467 -23.19 28.56 4.89
CA ASP A 467 -22.48 29.50 5.77
C ASP A 467 -21.44 30.19 4.88
N ILE A 468 -21.61 31.49 4.66
CA ILE A 468 -20.85 32.23 3.64
C ILE A 468 -19.57 32.88 4.18
N ASP A 469 -19.50 33.07 5.50
CA ASP A 469 -18.40 33.75 6.17
C ASP A 469 -17.63 32.86 7.17
N GLY A 470 -18.02 31.59 7.28
CA GLY A 470 -17.32 30.57 8.06
C GLY A 470 -17.52 30.74 9.56
N ASP A 471 -18.54 31.48 9.99
CA ASP A 471 -18.79 31.74 11.42
C ASP A 471 -19.51 30.58 12.15
N GLY A 472 -19.94 29.56 11.40
CA GLY A 472 -20.68 28.39 11.87
C GLY A 472 -22.20 28.57 11.84
N THR A 473 -22.71 29.68 11.30
CA THR A 473 -24.13 29.98 11.11
C THR A 473 -24.48 29.91 9.64
N PHE A 474 -25.62 29.31 9.30
CA PHE A 474 -26.10 29.27 7.91
C PHE A 474 -26.94 30.52 7.57
N GLU A 475 -26.44 31.39 6.70
CA GLU A 475 -27.18 32.57 6.20
C GLU A 475 -28.27 32.18 5.21
N SER A 476 -28.07 31.07 4.50
CA SER A 476 -28.95 30.60 3.44
C SER A 476 -29.30 29.14 3.64
N VAL A 477 -30.59 28.83 3.68
CA VAL A 477 -31.11 27.46 3.63
C VAL A 477 -32.19 27.41 2.57
N VAL A 478 -32.02 26.56 1.57
CA VAL A 478 -32.96 26.38 0.45
C VAL A 478 -33.32 24.91 0.30
N HIS A 479 -34.57 24.66 -0.09
CA HIS A 479 -35.13 23.32 -0.19
C HIS A 479 -35.74 23.10 -1.59
N TYR A 480 -35.38 21.98 -2.23
CA TYR A 480 -35.72 21.57 -3.59
C TYR A 480 -36.18 20.10 -3.61
N PRO A 481 -37.41 19.80 -3.16
CA PRO A 481 -37.89 18.42 -2.99
C PRO A 481 -38.15 17.69 -4.32
N ASP A 482 -38.34 18.42 -5.41
CA ASP A 482 -38.59 17.87 -6.76
C ASP A 482 -37.36 18.04 -7.67
N GLY A 483 -36.15 17.92 -7.13
CA GLY A 483 -34.91 18.03 -7.88
C GLY A 483 -34.86 17.02 -9.03
N GLU A 484 -34.60 17.49 -10.26
CA GLU A 484 -34.34 16.57 -11.36
C GLU A 484 -33.01 15.86 -11.12
N VAL A 485 -33.06 14.54 -10.96
CA VAL A 485 -31.90 13.67 -10.75
C VAL A 485 -31.72 12.71 -11.90
N GLU A 486 -30.46 12.40 -12.20
CA GLU A 486 -30.07 11.39 -13.16
C GLU A 486 -29.21 10.33 -12.47
N LEU A 487 -29.62 9.06 -12.54
CA LEU A 487 -28.87 7.97 -11.91
C LEU A 487 -27.61 7.64 -12.71
N ILE A 488 -26.50 7.50 -12.01
CA ILE A 488 -25.19 7.16 -12.57
C ILE A 488 -24.75 5.80 -12.02
N ALA A 489 -24.29 4.93 -12.91
CA ALA A 489 -23.68 3.67 -12.51
C ALA A 489 -22.29 3.91 -11.92
N VAL A 490 -21.89 3.10 -10.94
CA VAL A 490 -20.57 3.22 -10.30
C VAL A 490 -19.53 2.51 -11.16
N ASP A 491 -19.10 3.19 -12.21
CA ASP A 491 -18.01 2.82 -13.12
C ASP A 491 -17.46 4.08 -13.79
N CYS A 492 -16.17 4.05 -14.14
CA CYS A 492 -15.46 5.20 -14.72
C CYS A 492 -16.20 5.80 -15.92
N ARG A 493 -16.58 4.96 -16.90
CA ARG A 493 -17.25 5.44 -18.13
C ARG A 493 -18.54 6.21 -17.83
N SER A 494 -19.38 5.73 -16.93
CA SER A 494 -20.64 6.38 -16.59
C SER A 494 -20.43 7.68 -15.81
N ILE A 495 -19.41 7.72 -14.95
CA ILE A 495 -19.00 8.91 -14.20
C ILE A 495 -18.46 9.98 -15.17
N GLN A 496 -17.51 9.63 -16.03
CA GLN A 496 -16.96 10.54 -17.04
C GLN A 496 -18.01 11.06 -18.01
N ALA A 497 -18.97 10.22 -18.42
CA ALA A 497 -20.08 10.70 -19.25
C ALA A 497 -20.94 11.76 -18.54
N ALA A 498 -21.14 11.62 -17.22
CA ALA A 498 -21.86 12.60 -16.42
C ALA A 498 -21.05 13.89 -16.21
N GLU A 499 -19.75 13.82 -15.93
CA GLU A 499 -18.87 15.01 -15.84
C GLU A 499 -18.78 15.74 -17.19
N GLN A 500 -18.70 15.04 -18.31
CA GLN A 500 -18.76 15.66 -19.64
C GLN A 500 -20.07 16.43 -19.88
N GLU A 501 -21.19 15.96 -19.33
CA GLU A 501 -22.45 16.70 -19.36
C GLU A 501 -22.45 17.92 -18.45
N ILE A 502 -21.93 17.78 -17.23
CA ILE A 502 -21.77 18.88 -16.29
C ILE A 502 -20.87 19.97 -16.87
N ASN A 503 -19.76 19.58 -17.50
CA ASN A 503 -18.82 20.47 -18.17
C ASN A 503 -19.51 21.18 -19.34
N ARG A 504 -20.28 20.48 -20.17
CA ARG A 504 -21.09 21.11 -21.24
C ARG A 504 -22.08 22.14 -20.70
N ASP A 505 -22.84 21.79 -19.66
CA ASP A 505 -23.82 22.69 -19.05
C ASP A 505 -23.16 23.89 -18.36
N SER A 506 -21.91 23.72 -17.93
CA SER A 506 -21.06 24.76 -17.36
C SER A 506 -20.33 25.61 -18.39
N GLY A 507 -20.57 25.42 -19.69
CA GLY A 507 -19.90 26.19 -20.75
C GLY A 507 -18.47 25.73 -21.06
N GLY A 508 -18.13 24.49 -20.71
CA GLY A 508 -16.83 23.86 -20.98
C GLY A 508 -15.73 24.24 -19.98
N LEU A 509 -16.10 24.66 -18.77
CA LEU A 509 -15.15 24.88 -17.69
C LEU A 509 -14.65 23.56 -17.11
N ALA A 510 -13.37 23.53 -16.72
CA ALA A 510 -12.79 22.43 -15.93
C ALA A 510 -13.44 22.36 -14.53
N GLN A 511 -13.23 21.24 -13.83
CA GLN A 511 -13.78 21.01 -12.48
C GLN A 511 -13.42 22.13 -11.49
N SER A 512 -12.12 22.42 -11.34
CA SER A 512 -11.64 23.50 -10.46
C SER A 512 -12.20 24.88 -10.83
N GLU A 513 -12.32 25.17 -12.13
CA GLU A 513 -12.88 26.44 -12.62
C GLU A 513 -14.38 26.56 -12.31
N ARG A 514 -15.13 25.46 -12.46
CA ARG A 514 -16.55 25.39 -12.07
C ARG A 514 -16.72 25.63 -10.58
N PHE A 515 -15.91 24.96 -9.75
CA PHE A 515 -15.96 25.12 -8.31
C PHE A 515 -15.68 26.57 -7.91
N ALA A 516 -14.60 27.17 -8.43
CA ALA A 516 -14.28 28.57 -8.17
C ALA A 516 -15.41 29.53 -8.60
N ARG A 517 -16.03 29.28 -9.75
CA ARG A 517 -17.16 30.08 -10.25
C ARG A 517 -18.39 29.96 -9.35
N ASP A 518 -18.72 28.75 -8.90
CA ASP A 518 -19.85 28.52 -8.01
C ASP A 518 -19.67 29.24 -6.67
N VAL A 519 -18.49 29.10 -6.08
CA VAL A 519 -18.12 29.79 -4.84
C VAL A 519 -18.25 31.30 -5.02
N ALA A 520 -17.70 31.87 -6.09
CA ALA A 520 -17.80 33.30 -6.38
C ALA A 520 -19.27 33.76 -6.54
N ARG A 521 -20.10 32.97 -7.23
CA ARG A 521 -21.52 33.24 -7.43
C ARG A 521 -22.30 33.24 -6.11
N TRP A 522 -22.03 32.29 -5.23
CA TRP A 522 -22.67 32.23 -3.92
C TRP A 522 -22.31 33.44 -3.06
N ILE A 523 -21.03 33.83 -3.05
CA ILE A 523 -20.53 35.00 -2.33
C ILE A 523 -21.19 36.28 -2.83
N GLU A 524 -21.20 36.50 -4.14
CA GLU A 524 -21.83 37.68 -4.74
C GLU A 524 -23.33 37.76 -4.40
N ALA A 525 -24.01 36.60 -4.40
CA ALA A 525 -25.43 36.52 -4.08
C ALA A 525 -25.74 36.63 -2.57
N GLY A 526 -24.76 36.40 -1.69
CA GLY A 526 -24.99 36.29 -0.25
C GLY A 526 -25.82 35.07 0.15
N ARG A 527 -25.94 34.07 -0.73
CA ARG A 527 -26.79 32.87 -0.55
C ARG A 527 -26.42 31.78 -1.54
N PHE A 528 -26.89 30.56 -1.27
CA PHE A 528 -26.81 29.49 -2.25
C PHE A 528 -27.65 29.84 -3.50
N VAL A 529 -27.07 29.60 -4.67
CA VAL A 529 -27.72 29.76 -5.97
C VAL A 529 -27.40 28.53 -6.82
N PRO A 530 -28.43 27.80 -7.30
CA PRO A 530 -28.30 26.73 -8.29
C PRO A 530 -27.45 27.12 -9.50
#